data_AF-A0A7X6PAP3-F1
#
_entry.id   AF-A0A7X6PAP3-F1
#
_cell.length_a   1.000
_cell.length_b   1.000
_cell.length_c   1.000
_cell.angle_alpha   90.00
_cell.angle_beta   90.00
_cell.angle_gamma   90.00
#
_symmetry.space_group_name_H-M   'P 1'
#
loop_
_entity.id
_entity.type
_entity.pdbx_description
1 polymer ?
#
loop_
_entity_poly.entity_id
_entity_poly.type
_entity_poly.pdbx_seq_one_letter_code
_entity_poly.pdbx_strand_id
1 'polypeptide(L)' 'MNQSKNYKTEHSHSKRDKYITEIIVNVHPLEKRVAVLEDGRLVELFVERKDKQNIVGNIYK' A
#
# COMPACT_ATOMS: atom_id res chain seq x y z
N MET A 1 -17.78 -48.93 -22.59
CA MET A 1 -17.47 -48.71 -21.15
C MET A 1 -16.11 -48.02 -21.07
N ASN A 2 -16.07 -46.71 -21.28
CA ASN A 2 -14.81 -45.96 -21.32
C ASN A 2 -14.72 -45.08 -20.08
N GLN A 3 -13.92 -45.53 -19.11
CA GLN A 3 -13.47 -44.70 -18.01
C GLN A 3 -12.31 -43.83 -18.50
N SER A 4 -12.61 -42.60 -18.92
CA SER A 4 -11.62 -41.53 -19.01
C SER A 4 -11.65 -40.73 -17.71
N LYS A 5 -10.71 -41.03 -16.81
CA LYS A 5 -10.45 -40.21 -15.61
C LYS A 5 -9.82 -38.90 -16.07
N ASN A 6 -10.61 -37.82 -16.08
CA ASN A 6 -10.10 -36.46 -16.25
C ASN A 6 -9.55 -35.96 -14.92
N TYR A 7 -8.23 -36.02 -14.76
CA TYR A 7 -7.54 -35.22 -13.75
C TYR A 7 -7.37 -33.81 -14.30
N LYS A 8 -8.28 -32.90 -13.92
CA LYS A 8 -7.99 -31.47 -13.95
C LYS A 8 -8.15 -30.93 -12.55
N THR A 9 -7.00 -30.75 -11.91
CA THR A 9 -6.81 -30.15 -10.60
C THR A 9 -7.34 -28.73 -10.63
N GLU A 10 -8.39 -28.46 -9.86
CA GLU A 10 -8.80 -27.10 -9.55
C GLU A 10 -7.80 -26.48 -8.58
N HIS A 11 -6.78 -25.81 -9.12
CA HIS A 11 -6.01 -24.86 -8.35
C HIS A 11 -6.68 -23.49 -8.43
N SER A 12 -7.77 -23.34 -7.68
CA SER A 12 -8.42 -22.07 -7.39
C SER A 12 -7.50 -21.20 -6.52
N HIS A 13 -6.45 -20.66 -7.11
CA HIS A 13 -5.75 -19.53 -6.52
C HIS A 13 -6.65 -18.31 -6.69
N SER A 14 -7.45 -18.04 -5.64
CA SER A 14 -8.16 -16.78 -5.45
C SER A 14 -7.20 -15.65 -5.76
N LYS A 15 -7.38 -15.03 -6.92
CA LYS A 15 -6.63 -13.85 -7.35
C LYS A 15 -7.03 -12.75 -6.36
N ARG A 16 -6.22 -12.55 -5.32
CA ARG A 16 -6.35 -11.36 -4.48
C ARG A 16 -6.37 -10.18 -5.44
N ASP A 17 -7.43 -9.39 -5.43
CA ASP A 17 -7.49 -8.16 -6.21
C ASP A 17 -6.23 -7.38 -5.87
N LYS A 18 -5.30 -7.32 -6.82
CA LYS A 18 -4.01 -6.70 -6.63
C LYS A 18 -4.24 -5.21 -6.85
N TYR A 19 -4.55 -4.51 -5.77
CA TYR A 19 -4.56 -3.06 -5.75
C TYR A 19 -3.16 -2.55 -6.08
N ILE A 20 -3.09 -1.55 -6.96
CA ILE A 20 -1.85 -0.84 -7.25
C ILE A 20 -1.70 0.22 -6.16
N THR A 21 -0.68 0.06 -5.32
CA THR A 21 -0.36 1.05 -4.29
C THR A 21 0.77 1.96 -4.76
N GLU A 22 0.56 3.27 -4.63
CA GLU A 22 1.55 4.30 -4.97
C GLU A 22 1.81 5.19 -3.75
N ILE A 23 3.06 5.62 -3.58
CA ILE A 23 3.45 6.59 -2.55
C ILE A 23 3.98 7.84 -3.25
N ILE A 24 3.29 8.96 -3.04
CA ILE A 24 3.66 10.27 -3.60
C ILE A 24 4.29 11.11 -2.49
N VAL A 25 5.53 11.54 -2.71
CA VAL A 25 6.26 12.42 -1.79
C VAL A 25 6.38 13.81 -2.40
N ASN A 26 5.88 14.82 -1.68
CA ASN A 26 6.01 16.23 -2.02
C ASN A 26 6.80 16.95 -0.93
N VAL A 27 7.91 17.57 -1.31
CA VAL A 27 8.80 18.30 -0.39
C VAL A 27 8.72 19.79 -0.68
N HIS A 28 8.31 20.57 0.31
CA HIS A 28 8.28 22.03 0.27
C HIS A 28 9.05 22.60 1.48
N PRO A 29 9.59 23.84 1.42
CA PRO A 29 10.37 24.40 2.54
C PRO A 29 9.68 24.41 3.92
N LEU A 30 8.35 24.55 3.95
CA LEU A 30 7.56 24.67 5.18
C LEU A 30 6.89 23.37 5.61
N GLU A 31 6.70 22.43 4.70
CA GLU A 31 6.00 21.18 4.97
C GLU A 31 6.45 20.06 4.02
N LYS A 32 6.39 18.84 4.51
CA LYS A 32 6.53 17.63 3.70
C LYS A 32 5.20 16.91 3.69
N ARG A 33 4.79 16.43 2.52
CA ARG A 33 3.54 15.70 2.34
C ARG A 33 3.84 14.31 1.76
N VAL A 34 3.21 13.29 2.32
CA VAL A 34 3.25 11.93 1.80
C VAL A 34 1.82 11.46 1.61
N ALA A 35 1.46 11.10 0.39
CA ALA A 35 0.16 10.55 0.05
C ALA A 35 0.30 9.07 -0.32
N VAL A 36 -0.57 8.23 0.20
CA VAL A 36 -0.73 6.84 -0.24
C VAL A 36 -1.95 6.76 -1.12
N LEU A 37 -1.78 6.23 -2.34
CA LEU A 37 -2.87 5.96 -3.26
C LEU A 37 -3.06 4.45 -3.41
N GLU A 38 -4.31 4.01 -3.51
CA GLU A 38 -4.69 2.67 -3.96
C GLU A 38 -5.57 2.81 -5.20
N ASP A 39 -5.14 2.21 -6.31
CA ASP A 39 -5.78 2.33 -7.62
C ASP A 39 -6.07 3.80 -8.01
N GLY A 40 -5.08 4.67 -7.77
CA GLY A 40 -5.15 6.10 -8.02
C GLY A 40 -6.06 6.89 -7.06
N ARG A 41 -6.68 6.25 -6.06
CA ARG A 41 -7.51 6.91 -5.04
C ARG A 41 -6.68 7.22 -3.80
N LEU A 42 -6.77 8.45 -3.31
CA LEU A 42 -6.14 8.84 -2.05
C LEU A 42 -6.77 8.10 -0.87
N VAL A 43 -5.97 7.30 -0.18
CA VAL A 43 -6.42 6.57 1.02
C VAL A 43 -5.81 7.13 2.30
N GLU A 44 -4.61 7.72 2.23
CA GLU A 44 -3.95 8.31 3.39
C GLU A 44 -3.09 9.52 3.01
N LEU A 45 -3.03 10.52 3.90
CA LEU A 45 -2.21 11.72 3.74
C LEU A 45 -1.51 12.08 5.06
N PHE A 46 -0.18 12.13 5.02
CA PHE A 46 0.66 12.63 6.09
C PHE A 46 1.22 13.99 5.75
N VAL A 47 1.22 14.91 6.74
CA VAL A 47 1.81 16.24 6.62
C VAL A 47 2.73 16.49 7.81
N GLU A 48 4.03 16.61 7.56
CA GLU A 48 5.02 16.99 8.55
C GLU A 48 5.32 18.48 8.42
N ARG A 49 5.19 19.23 9.52
CA ARG A 49 5.59 20.64 9.63
C ARG A 49 6.65 20.79 10.72
N LYS A 50 7.60 21.70 10.51
CA LYS A 50 8.76 21.89 11.41
C LYS A 50 8.34 22.28 12.83
N ASP A 51 7.26 23.03 12.97
CA ASP A 51 6.71 23.50 14.25
C ASP A 51 5.84 22.46 14.98
N LYS A 52 5.53 21.33 14.34
CA LYS A 52 4.62 20.30 14.85
C LYS A 52 5.21 18.89 14.83
N GLN A 53 6.54 18.77 14.89
CA GLN A 53 7.18 17.46 14.97
C GLN A 53 6.88 16.80 16.31
N ASN A 54 6.34 15.59 16.27
CA ASN A 54 6.10 14.76 17.44
C ASN A 54 7.38 14.00 17.81
N ILE A 55 7.78 14.04 19.08
CA ILE A 55 8.98 13.36 19.58
C ILE A 55 8.67 11.96 20.15
N VAL A 56 7.40 11.59 20.26
CA VAL A 56 6.98 10.30 20.78
C VAL A 56 7.47 9.19 19.85
N GLY A 57 8.14 8.19 20.43
CA GLY A 57 8.75 7.09 19.67
C GLY A 57 10.17 7.37 19.19
N ASN A 58 10.74 8.54 19.49
CA ASN A 58 12.15 8.80 19.22
C ASN A 58 13.04 7.88 20.07
N ILE A 59 14.02 7.25 19.43
CA ILE A 59 15.06 6.45 20.08
C ILE A 59 16.38 7.18 19.87
N TYR A 60 17.08 7.45 20.98
CA TYR A 60 18.36 8.14 21.00
C TYR A 60 19.49 7.16 21.36
N LYS A 61 20.72 7.47 20.94
CA LYS A 61 21.92 6.67 21.23
C LYS A 61 22.59 7.12 22.51
#